data_AF-W0FLJ6-F1
#
_entry.id   AF-W0FLJ6-F1
#
_cell.length_a   1.000
_cell.length_b   1.000
_cell.length_c   1.000
_cell.angle_alpha   90.00
_cell.angle_beta   90.00
_cell.angle_gamma   90.00
#
_symmetry.space_group_name_H-M   'P 1'
#
loop_
_entity.id
_entity.type
_entity.pdbx_description
1 polymer ?
#
loop_
_entity_poly.entity_id
_entity_poly.type
_entity_poly.pdbx_seq_one_letter_code
_entity_poly.pdbx_strand_id
1 'polypeptide(L)'
;MAKRVFLIILDSLGCGNAPDASAFGDQGSNTLAAVLSASDKPFPNLSSMGLFDIDGNSDPRILEYLSKDPQAGRPAPIGAYGRLREESSGGKDSTIGHWEIAGVVSEDPQPTYPDGFPSYVVDKLKEISGRGVLCNLPYSGTQAIEDYGEEHFSSGDLILYTSADSVLQIAAHEEIVPLDELYRICREMRTFMTGKDAVGRIIARPFTGTPGSFTRTANRHDFAVEAPSATMMDHLKAKGFDVISVGKIYDLFAGRGFTETNPTKGNSEGIAKIREYLDKDFTGLLFSNLVDFDMLYGHRNNIEGYNEALHEFDDALGDILESLKEDDLLIISADHGCDPSTVSTDHSREQVPLLIYGKGYSTPRNLGSITGFSYISQVVVNALSGARFEKRFPERDLDPSDPGDVMTYVDLTNLKVTATEDDIKALIDRAIASKTMSVCIPPCYVRSAYDYARGRIPICTVIGFPNGYNTTSVKVTEAKDAVDNGACEIDMVINVAFVKAGKMKEVEDEVKAIAGAVHEKGAILKVIIEACLLTEEEKVALCGIVERCGAEYIKTSTGFSTGGATVEDVALMRANLSSSVRIKAAGGIRSPEAARAMIDAGATRIGASGL
;
A
#
# COMPACT_ATOMS: atom_id res chain seq x y z
N MET A 1 -15.84 -8.17 -17.00
CA MET A 1 -14.96 -8.51 -15.88
C MET A 1 -13.97 -9.55 -16.39
N ALA A 2 -12.70 -9.44 -16.02
CA ALA A 2 -11.65 -10.42 -16.31
C ALA A 2 -11.74 -11.58 -15.33
N LYS A 3 -11.32 -12.76 -15.78
CA LYS A 3 -11.06 -13.91 -14.92
C LYS A 3 -9.64 -13.86 -14.36
N ARG A 4 -8.67 -13.52 -15.20
CA ARG A 4 -7.25 -13.44 -14.83
C ARG A 4 -6.67 -12.10 -15.23
N VAL A 5 -5.85 -11.52 -14.37
CA VAL A 5 -5.04 -10.35 -14.69
C VAL A 5 -3.57 -10.72 -14.52
N PHE A 6 -2.77 -10.48 -15.56
CA PHE A 6 -1.32 -10.61 -15.55
C PHE A 6 -0.73 -9.20 -15.48
N LEU A 7 -0.14 -8.86 -14.33
CA LEU A 7 0.58 -7.60 -14.12
C LEU A 7 2.08 -7.88 -14.12
N ILE A 8 2.80 -7.37 -15.11
CA ILE A 8 4.23 -7.57 -15.28
C ILE A 8 4.94 -6.22 -15.12
N ILE A 9 5.83 -6.14 -14.15
CA ILE A 9 6.71 -4.99 -13.93
C ILE A 9 8.07 -5.29 -14.54
N LEU A 10 8.48 -4.45 -15.49
CA LEU A 10 9.82 -4.38 -16.04
C LEU A 10 10.59 -3.40 -15.15
N ASP A 11 11.18 -3.92 -14.08
CA ASP A 11 11.82 -3.15 -13.02
C ASP A 11 12.76 -2.08 -13.61
N SER A 12 12.63 -0.83 -13.19
CA SER A 12 13.40 0.33 -13.67
C SER A 12 13.21 0.80 -15.14
N LEU A 13 12.30 0.22 -15.95
CA LEU A 13 12.10 0.67 -17.35
C LEU A 13 11.33 2.00 -17.45
N GLY A 14 11.95 3.10 -17.02
CA GLY A 14 11.44 4.45 -17.17
C GLY A 14 11.31 4.89 -18.63
N CYS A 15 10.33 5.73 -18.94
CA CYS A 15 10.08 6.28 -20.27
C CYS A 15 10.27 7.81 -20.31
N GLY A 16 11.24 8.33 -19.54
CA GLY A 16 11.63 9.74 -19.53
C GLY A 16 11.24 10.50 -18.27
N ASN A 17 11.95 11.61 -18.05
CA ASN A 17 11.84 12.51 -16.89
C ASN A 17 10.43 12.67 -16.30
N ALA A 18 10.31 12.45 -15.00
CA ALA A 18 9.18 12.95 -14.23
C ALA A 18 9.24 14.49 -14.13
N PRO A 19 8.10 15.20 -13.98
CA PRO A 19 8.07 16.65 -13.78
C PRO A 19 8.90 17.15 -12.58
N ASP A 20 9.10 16.31 -11.57
CA ASP A 20 9.86 16.58 -10.35
C ASP A 20 11.28 15.98 -10.35
N ALA A 21 11.76 15.43 -11.47
CA ALA A 21 13.08 14.80 -11.56
C ALA A 21 14.26 15.68 -11.11
N SER A 22 14.16 17.00 -11.33
CA SER A 22 15.19 17.96 -10.89
C SER A 22 15.38 18.00 -9.37
N ALA A 23 14.33 17.73 -8.58
CA ALA A 23 14.43 17.66 -7.12
C ALA A 23 15.24 16.44 -6.64
N PHE A 24 15.38 15.42 -7.49
CA PHE A 24 16.13 14.20 -7.24
C PHE A 24 17.53 14.21 -7.87
N GLY A 25 17.87 15.28 -8.61
CA GLY A 25 19.11 15.35 -9.39
C GLY A 25 19.07 14.58 -10.72
N ASP A 26 17.89 14.07 -11.11
CA ASP A 26 17.73 13.14 -12.23
C ASP A 26 17.28 13.83 -13.53
N GLN A 27 17.36 15.16 -13.59
CA GLN A 27 16.95 15.94 -14.75
C GLN A 27 17.72 15.52 -16.01
N GLY A 28 16.98 15.01 -17.00
CA GLY A 28 17.53 14.54 -18.26
C GLY A 28 17.46 13.02 -18.44
N SER A 29 17.17 12.27 -17.37
CA SER A 29 17.07 10.81 -17.41
C SER A 29 15.94 10.34 -18.32
N ASN A 30 16.25 9.31 -19.11
CA ASN A 30 15.32 8.60 -19.96
C ASN A 30 15.85 7.20 -20.25
N THR A 31 15.46 6.25 -19.39
CA THR A 31 15.91 4.86 -19.45
C THR A 31 15.59 4.22 -20.79
N LEU A 32 14.34 4.31 -21.25
CA LEU A 32 13.92 3.79 -22.56
C LEU A 32 14.79 4.35 -23.69
N ALA A 33 15.02 5.67 -23.74
CA ALA A 33 15.85 6.27 -24.78
C ALA A 33 17.31 5.81 -24.73
N ALA A 34 17.87 5.60 -23.52
CA ALA A 34 19.20 5.05 -23.35
C ALA A 34 19.29 3.62 -23.90
N VAL A 35 18.36 2.75 -23.51
CA VAL A 35 18.31 1.35 -23.96
C VAL A 35 18.13 1.24 -25.48
N LEU A 36 17.32 2.10 -26.09
CA LEU A 36 17.12 2.12 -27.55
C LEU A 36 18.38 2.57 -28.32
N SER A 37 19.30 3.31 -27.69
CA SER A 37 20.51 3.78 -28.37
C SER A 37 21.45 2.65 -28.80
N ALA A 38 21.42 1.52 -28.09
CA ALA A 38 22.15 0.31 -28.41
C ALA A 38 21.38 -0.66 -29.34
N SER A 39 20.10 -0.39 -29.64
CA SER A 39 19.27 -1.30 -30.45
C SER A 39 19.50 -1.14 -31.95
N ASP A 40 19.69 -2.27 -32.63
CA ASP A 40 19.71 -2.40 -34.09
C ASP A 40 18.56 -3.26 -34.63
N LYS A 41 17.72 -3.82 -33.75
CA LYS A 41 16.56 -4.66 -34.07
C LYS A 41 15.25 -4.02 -33.59
N PRO A 42 14.12 -4.29 -34.27
CA PRO A 42 12.82 -3.83 -33.85
C PRO A 42 12.34 -4.53 -32.56
N PHE A 43 11.51 -3.84 -31.77
CA PHE A 43 10.72 -4.38 -30.66
C PHE A 43 9.26 -4.57 -31.09
N PRO A 44 8.94 -5.57 -31.94
CA PRO A 44 7.62 -5.67 -32.56
C PRO A 44 6.47 -5.77 -31.57
N ASN A 45 6.64 -6.46 -30.44
CA ASN A 45 5.53 -6.77 -29.54
C ASN A 45 5.21 -5.57 -28.63
N LEU A 46 6.20 -4.97 -27.98
CA LEU A 46 6.07 -3.73 -27.21
C LEU A 46 5.59 -2.57 -28.09
N SER A 47 6.09 -2.50 -29.33
CA SER A 47 5.61 -1.51 -30.31
C SER A 47 4.14 -1.73 -30.64
N SER A 48 3.69 -2.97 -30.85
CA SER A 48 2.28 -3.29 -31.12
C SER A 48 1.36 -2.91 -29.96
N MET A 49 1.84 -3.01 -28.71
CA MET A 49 1.11 -2.58 -27.53
C MET A 49 1.06 -1.05 -27.35
N GLY A 50 1.82 -0.29 -28.15
CA GLY A 50 1.80 1.17 -28.18
C GLY A 50 2.93 1.84 -27.38
N LEU A 51 4.00 1.13 -27.03
CA LEU A 51 5.13 1.71 -26.27
C LEU A 51 5.68 2.99 -26.94
N PHE A 52 5.85 2.97 -28.25
CA PHE A 52 6.38 4.10 -28.99
C PHE A 52 5.32 5.17 -29.34
N ASP A 53 4.03 4.89 -29.11
CA ASP A 53 2.92 5.82 -29.30
C ASP A 53 2.61 6.66 -28.05
N ILE A 54 3.24 6.37 -26.91
CA ILE A 54 3.13 7.17 -25.69
C ILE A 54 3.50 8.64 -25.96
N ASP A 55 2.62 9.54 -25.53
CA ASP A 55 2.82 10.99 -25.68
C ASP A 55 4.11 11.45 -24.99
N GLY A 56 4.90 12.25 -25.69
CA GLY A 56 6.15 12.81 -25.15
C GLY A 56 7.41 11.99 -25.43
N ASN A 57 7.31 10.88 -26.17
CA ASN A 57 8.47 10.15 -26.72
C ASN A 57 9.14 10.94 -27.87
N SER A 58 9.71 12.11 -27.54
CA SER A 58 10.40 13.02 -28.47
C SER A 58 11.91 13.11 -28.23
N ASP A 59 12.46 12.23 -27.39
CA ASP A 59 13.91 12.12 -27.20
C ASP A 59 14.60 11.78 -28.54
N PRO A 60 15.65 12.50 -28.96
CA PRO A 60 16.34 12.26 -30.23
C PRO A 60 16.80 10.82 -30.41
N ARG A 61 17.19 10.12 -29.34
CA ARG A 61 17.64 8.71 -29.40
C ARG A 61 16.49 7.77 -29.79
N ILE A 62 15.28 8.03 -29.29
CA ILE A 62 14.07 7.29 -29.69
C ILE A 62 13.75 7.56 -31.15
N LEU A 63 13.79 8.84 -31.58
CA LEU A 63 13.51 9.22 -32.96
C LEU A 63 14.52 8.63 -33.95
N GLU A 64 15.80 8.60 -33.57
CA GLU A 64 16.86 7.97 -34.35
C GLU A 64 16.60 6.47 -34.49
N TYR A 65 16.34 5.76 -33.39
CA TYR A 65 16.00 4.33 -33.41
C TYR A 65 14.81 4.05 -34.34
N LEU A 66 13.70 4.79 -34.20
CA LEU A 66 12.50 4.62 -35.05
C LEU A 66 12.75 4.93 -36.54
N SER A 67 13.80 5.69 -36.86
CA SER A 67 14.17 6.00 -38.24
C SER A 67 15.05 4.93 -38.91
N LYS A 68 15.67 4.03 -38.14
CA LYS A 68 16.62 3.02 -38.65
C LYS A 68 15.94 1.90 -39.42
N ASP A 69 14.71 1.52 -39.06
CA ASP A 69 13.97 0.45 -39.71
C ASP A 69 12.48 0.83 -39.88
N PRO A 70 11.92 0.82 -41.11
CA PRO A 70 10.49 0.99 -41.34
C PRO A 70 9.60 -0.02 -40.56
N GLN A 71 10.13 -1.22 -40.24
CA GLN A 71 9.49 -2.25 -39.42
C GLN A 71 9.61 -1.96 -37.91
N ALA A 72 10.55 -1.11 -37.47
CA ALA A 72 10.55 -0.53 -36.12
C ALA A 72 9.50 0.59 -35.97
N GLY A 73 8.66 0.80 -36.99
CA GLY A 73 7.62 1.81 -37.02
C GLY A 73 6.56 1.61 -35.94
N ARG A 74 5.60 2.55 -35.90
CA ARG A 74 4.47 2.54 -34.96
C ARG A 74 3.27 1.87 -35.64
N PRO A 75 3.06 0.54 -35.51
CA PRO A 75 1.82 -0.07 -35.98
C PRO A 75 0.64 0.52 -35.21
N ALA A 76 -0.58 0.35 -35.73
CA ALA A 76 -1.77 0.72 -34.97
C ALA A 76 -1.79 -0.04 -33.62
N PRO A 77 -1.84 0.64 -32.47
CA PRO A 77 -1.77 -0.02 -31.17
C PRO A 77 -2.93 -1.00 -30.97
N ILE A 78 -2.61 -2.20 -30.48
CA ILE A 78 -3.61 -3.22 -30.14
C ILE A 78 -4.20 -3.01 -28.74
N GLY A 79 -3.51 -2.22 -27.92
CA GLY A 79 -3.79 -2.02 -26.49
C GLY A 79 -4.10 -0.57 -26.13
N ALA A 80 -4.48 -0.35 -24.87
CA ALA A 80 -4.46 0.98 -24.28
C ALA A 80 -3.03 1.28 -23.83
N TYR A 81 -2.58 2.51 -24.05
CA TYR A 81 -1.21 2.90 -23.75
C TYR A 81 -1.17 4.31 -23.16
N GLY A 82 -0.17 4.57 -22.32
CA GLY A 82 0.06 5.88 -21.72
C GLY A 82 1.30 5.85 -20.85
N ARG A 83 1.43 6.83 -19.97
CA ARG A 83 2.51 6.88 -18.97
C ARG A 83 1.98 7.28 -17.62
N LEU A 84 2.58 6.72 -16.58
CA LEU A 84 2.25 7.03 -15.20
C LEU A 84 3.37 7.87 -14.59
N ARG A 85 2.96 8.87 -13.81
CA ARG A 85 3.87 9.64 -12.95
C ARG A 85 3.67 9.16 -11.51
N GLU A 86 4.76 8.81 -10.84
CA GLU A 86 4.74 8.45 -9.42
C GLU A 86 4.22 9.64 -8.58
N GLU A 87 3.31 9.35 -7.65
CA GLU A 87 2.70 10.31 -6.74
C GLU A 87 3.42 10.37 -5.40
N SER A 88 4.04 9.27 -4.98
CA SER A 88 4.71 9.13 -3.70
C SER A 88 5.85 10.13 -3.57
N SER A 89 5.88 10.83 -2.44
CA SER A 89 6.88 11.83 -2.11
C SER A 89 8.22 11.16 -1.91
N GLY A 90 9.24 11.64 -2.63
CA GLY A 90 10.58 11.08 -2.47
C GLY A 90 10.74 9.65 -3.01
N GLY A 91 9.72 9.10 -3.68
CA GLY A 91 9.80 7.78 -4.30
C GLY A 91 10.76 7.78 -5.47
N LYS A 92 11.70 6.86 -5.47
CA LYS A 92 12.33 6.34 -6.69
C LYS A 92 12.90 4.96 -6.46
N ASP A 93 12.65 4.40 -5.27
CA ASP A 93 13.02 3.06 -4.88
C ASP A 93 11.91 2.08 -5.25
N SER A 94 12.32 0.83 -5.48
CA SER A 94 11.39 -0.22 -5.93
C SER A 94 10.28 -0.52 -4.92
N THR A 95 10.48 -0.27 -3.62
CA THR A 95 9.46 -0.59 -2.60
C THR A 95 8.31 0.40 -2.68
N ILE A 96 8.60 1.71 -2.69
CA ILE A 96 7.59 2.76 -2.80
C ILE A 96 6.86 2.66 -4.14
N GLY A 97 7.58 2.47 -5.25
CA GLY A 97 6.97 2.34 -6.57
C GLY A 97 5.97 1.17 -6.63
N HIS A 98 6.37 0.00 -6.12
CA HIS A 98 5.48 -1.16 -6.04
C HIS A 98 4.30 -0.96 -5.09
N TRP A 99 4.51 -0.33 -3.93
CA TRP A 99 3.42 0.01 -3.01
C TRP A 99 2.38 0.90 -3.69
N GLU A 100 2.82 1.89 -4.45
CA GLU A 100 1.92 2.77 -5.17
C GLU A 100 1.18 2.05 -6.29
N ILE A 101 1.86 1.18 -7.06
CA ILE A 101 1.22 0.26 -8.03
C ILE A 101 0.11 -0.55 -7.37
N ALA A 102 0.34 -1.01 -6.13
CA ALA A 102 -0.63 -1.76 -5.34
C ALA A 102 -1.65 -0.88 -4.58
N GLY A 103 -1.63 0.44 -4.79
CA GLY A 103 -2.64 1.38 -4.31
C GLY A 103 -2.26 2.16 -3.05
N VAL A 104 -1.03 2.03 -2.55
CA VAL A 104 -0.53 2.68 -1.33
C VAL A 104 0.47 3.78 -1.70
N VAL A 105 0.09 5.04 -1.47
CA VAL A 105 0.96 6.20 -1.76
C VAL A 105 1.80 6.50 -0.52
N SER A 106 3.13 6.60 -0.66
CA SER A 106 4.02 7.01 0.42
C SER A 106 4.17 8.53 0.46
N GLU A 107 4.02 9.12 1.64
CA GLU A 107 4.17 10.58 1.82
C GLU A 107 5.59 11.00 2.18
N ASP A 108 6.41 10.04 2.60
CA ASP A 108 7.78 10.26 3.02
C ASP A 108 8.71 9.34 2.21
N PRO A 109 9.88 9.84 1.78
CA PRO A 109 10.95 8.98 1.27
C PRO A 109 11.39 7.99 2.34
N GLN A 110 11.86 6.82 1.92
CA GLN A 110 12.54 5.93 2.85
C GLN A 110 13.86 6.57 3.32
N PRO A 111 14.22 6.46 4.61
CA PRO A 111 15.40 7.11 5.16
C PRO A 111 16.69 6.48 4.62
N THR A 112 17.63 7.31 4.19
CA THR A 112 18.99 6.90 3.81
C THR A 112 20.00 7.40 4.84
N TYR A 113 21.17 6.74 4.92
CA TYR A 113 22.19 7.00 5.94
C TYR A 113 23.58 7.19 5.31
N PRO A 114 23.80 8.28 4.54
CA PRO A 114 25.05 8.51 3.80
C PRO A 114 26.29 8.68 4.72
N ASP A 115 26.08 9.04 5.98
CA ASP A 115 27.15 9.17 6.99
C ASP A 115 27.16 8.00 7.99
N GLY A 116 26.45 6.91 7.68
CA GLY A 116 26.23 5.78 8.58
C GLY A 116 25.04 5.97 9.54
N PHE A 117 24.70 4.91 10.27
CA PHE A 117 23.60 4.94 11.22
C PHE A 117 23.97 5.74 12.48
N PRO A 118 23.02 6.50 13.08
CA PRO A 118 23.27 7.24 14.31
C PRO A 118 23.56 6.29 15.49
N SER A 119 24.26 6.79 16.50
CA SER A 119 24.75 5.97 17.62
C SER A 119 23.65 5.15 18.30
N TYR A 120 22.45 5.70 18.44
CA TYR A 120 21.34 4.98 19.09
C TYR A 120 20.88 3.73 18.31
N VAL A 121 21.02 3.71 16.97
CA VAL A 121 20.76 2.51 16.15
C VAL A 121 21.88 1.48 16.36
N VAL A 122 23.12 1.93 16.37
CA VAL A 122 24.30 1.07 16.61
C VAL A 122 24.25 0.46 18.01
N ASP A 123 23.92 1.26 19.02
CA ASP A 123 23.79 0.82 20.41
C ASP A 123 22.65 -0.18 20.57
N LYS A 124 21.53 0.02 19.84
CA LYS A 124 20.44 -0.95 19.83
C LYS A 124 20.84 -2.27 19.18
N LEU A 125 21.61 -2.24 18.09
CA LEU A 125 22.16 -3.45 17.48
C LEU A 125 23.07 -4.21 18.46
N LYS A 126 23.91 -3.50 19.22
CA LYS A 126 24.75 -4.11 20.28
C LYS A 126 23.91 -4.74 21.37
N GLU A 127 22.85 -4.07 21.81
CA GLU A 127 21.91 -4.59 22.82
C GLU A 127 21.22 -5.87 22.36
N ILE A 128 20.69 -5.89 21.13
CA ILE A 128 19.95 -7.04 20.54
C ILE A 128 20.87 -8.24 20.30
N SER A 129 22.09 -7.97 19.82
CA SER A 129 23.04 -9.01 19.44
C SER A 129 23.92 -9.51 20.58
N GLY A 130 24.12 -8.69 21.62
CA GLY A 130 25.13 -8.96 22.65
C GLY A 130 26.57 -8.88 22.13
N ARG A 131 26.79 -8.28 20.95
CA ARG A 131 28.07 -8.21 20.23
C ARG A 131 28.46 -6.76 19.97
N GLY A 132 29.74 -6.49 19.72
CA GLY A 132 30.18 -5.19 19.19
C GLY A 132 29.76 -5.00 17.74
N VAL A 133 30.08 -3.82 17.19
CA VAL A 133 29.74 -3.44 15.81
C VAL A 133 30.97 -2.82 15.15
N LEU A 134 31.29 -3.34 13.97
CA LEU A 134 32.34 -2.87 13.06
C LEU A 134 31.73 -2.05 11.92
N CYS A 135 32.55 -1.20 11.28
CA CYS A 135 32.17 -0.31 10.16
C CYS A 135 31.17 0.80 10.54
N ASN A 136 29.91 0.70 10.09
CA ASN A 136 28.85 1.72 10.11
C ASN A 136 29.01 2.87 9.09
N LEU A 137 29.24 2.55 7.81
CA LEU A 137 29.29 3.51 6.70
C LEU A 137 28.61 2.94 5.44
N PRO A 138 28.30 3.75 4.42
CA PRO A 138 27.97 3.23 3.09
C PRO A 138 29.14 2.43 2.54
N TYR A 139 28.87 1.19 2.14
CA TYR A 139 29.94 0.24 1.79
C TYR A 139 29.48 -0.79 0.77
N SER A 140 30.41 -1.19 -0.12
CA SER A 140 30.21 -2.39 -0.95
C SER A 140 30.26 -3.62 -0.05
N GLY A 141 29.26 -4.51 -0.12
CA GLY A 141 29.23 -5.69 0.72
C GLY A 141 30.44 -6.62 0.57
N THR A 142 31.07 -6.65 -0.62
CA THR A 142 32.32 -7.41 -0.82
C THR A 142 33.48 -6.73 -0.10
N GLN A 143 33.63 -5.41 -0.26
CA GLN A 143 34.71 -4.65 0.38
C GLN A 143 34.55 -4.61 1.91
N ALA A 144 33.32 -4.54 2.43
CA ALA A 144 33.06 -4.53 3.86
C ALA A 144 33.53 -5.83 4.52
N ILE A 145 33.32 -6.95 3.84
CA ILE A 145 33.78 -8.26 4.31
C ILE A 145 35.30 -8.41 4.12
N GLU A 146 35.88 -7.86 3.06
CA GLU A 146 37.34 -7.87 2.87
C GLU A 146 38.05 -7.09 3.98
N ASP A 147 37.54 -5.90 4.30
CA ASP A 147 38.19 -4.95 5.21
C ASP A 147 37.95 -5.30 6.69
N TYR A 148 36.75 -5.78 7.05
CA TYR A 148 36.35 -6.06 8.44
C TYR A 148 36.16 -7.55 8.75
N GLY A 149 36.27 -8.44 7.76
CA GLY A 149 36.00 -9.87 7.92
C GLY A 149 36.98 -10.57 8.87
N GLU A 150 38.27 -10.21 8.84
CA GLU A 150 39.27 -10.79 9.75
C GLU A 150 39.03 -10.35 11.20
N GLU A 151 38.70 -9.07 11.42
CA GLU A 151 38.36 -8.55 12.74
C GLU A 151 37.08 -9.23 13.27
N HIS A 152 36.02 -9.30 12.46
CA HIS A 152 34.80 -10.04 12.76
C HIS A 152 35.09 -11.50 13.15
N PHE A 153 35.94 -12.18 12.37
CA PHE A 153 36.28 -13.59 12.60
C PHE A 153 36.98 -13.80 13.96
N SER A 154 37.72 -12.79 14.43
CA SER A 154 38.43 -12.84 15.71
C SER A 154 37.61 -12.41 16.93
N SER A 155 36.75 -11.38 16.78
CA SER A 155 36.01 -10.78 17.89
C SER A 155 34.58 -11.31 18.03
N GLY A 156 33.97 -11.71 16.91
CA GLY A 156 32.54 -12.01 16.81
C GLY A 156 31.64 -10.78 16.72
N ASP A 157 32.20 -9.57 16.54
CA ASP A 157 31.47 -8.31 16.37
C ASP A 157 30.84 -8.19 14.98
N LEU A 158 29.62 -7.68 14.88
CA LEU A 158 28.87 -7.64 13.62
C LEU A 158 29.40 -6.55 12.66
N ILE A 159 29.45 -6.84 11.36
CA ILE A 159 29.79 -5.82 10.35
C ILE A 159 28.50 -5.13 9.92
N LEU A 160 28.31 -3.88 10.34
CA LEU A 160 27.15 -3.06 9.98
C LEU A 160 27.51 -2.12 8.83
N TYR A 161 26.72 -2.09 7.77
CA TYR A 161 26.90 -1.14 6.68
C TYR A 161 25.60 -0.80 5.96
N THR A 162 25.63 0.22 5.12
CA THR A 162 24.48 0.66 4.28
C THR A 162 24.92 0.88 2.83
N SER A 163 24.03 1.37 1.97
CA SER A 163 24.30 1.72 0.56
C SER A 163 23.64 3.06 0.21
N ALA A 164 23.57 3.41 -1.08
CA ALA A 164 22.77 4.53 -1.55
C ALA A 164 21.27 4.34 -1.22
N ASP A 165 20.78 3.10 -1.39
CA ASP A 165 19.41 2.71 -1.03
C ASP A 165 19.14 2.78 0.48
N SER A 166 17.85 2.86 0.81
CA SER A 166 17.35 2.74 2.18
C SER A 166 17.45 1.30 2.72
N VAL A 167 18.66 0.90 3.12
CA VAL A 167 18.92 -0.44 3.66
C VAL A 167 19.85 -0.45 4.87
N LEU A 168 19.62 -1.36 5.80
CA LEU A 168 20.55 -1.72 6.87
C LEU A 168 21.07 -3.14 6.61
N GLN A 169 22.38 -3.30 6.46
CA GLN A 169 22.99 -4.60 6.13
C GLN A 169 23.87 -5.08 7.28
N ILE A 170 23.69 -6.34 7.67
CA ILE A 170 24.44 -6.98 8.76
C ILE A 170 25.17 -8.19 8.18
N ALA A 171 26.49 -8.11 8.08
CA ALA A 171 27.33 -9.22 7.65
C ALA A 171 27.98 -9.93 8.84
N ALA A 172 27.98 -11.27 8.77
CA ALA A 172 28.61 -12.12 9.76
C ALA A 172 29.02 -13.48 9.15
N HIS A 173 30.11 -14.04 9.66
CA HIS A 173 30.61 -15.34 9.27
C HIS A 173 29.75 -16.45 9.88
N GLU A 174 29.29 -17.40 9.07
CA GLU A 174 28.29 -18.41 9.49
C GLU A 174 28.76 -19.31 10.65
N GLU A 175 30.07 -19.52 10.80
CA GLU A 175 30.62 -20.29 11.94
C GLU A 175 30.73 -19.48 13.25
N ILE A 176 30.72 -18.15 13.17
CA ILE A 176 30.88 -17.24 14.31
C ILE A 176 29.53 -16.72 14.81
N VAL A 177 28.63 -16.42 13.86
CA VAL A 177 27.24 -16.05 14.11
C VAL A 177 26.37 -17.01 13.28
N PRO A 178 25.80 -18.05 13.91
CA PRO A 178 24.88 -18.96 13.24
C PRO A 178 23.74 -18.22 12.54
N LEU A 179 23.26 -18.78 11.42
CA LEU A 179 22.27 -18.12 10.57
C LEU A 179 20.97 -17.76 11.31
N ASP A 180 20.51 -18.63 12.21
CA ASP A 180 19.32 -18.41 13.02
C ASP A 180 19.49 -17.22 13.98
N GLU A 181 20.69 -17.05 14.54
CA GLU A 181 21.06 -15.89 15.35
C GLU A 181 21.10 -14.62 14.51
N LEU A 182 21.77 -14.65 13.34
CA LEU A 182 21.84 -13.50 12.42
C LEU A 182 20.43 -13.06 11.98
N TYR A 183 19.57 -14.01 11.62
CA TYR A 183 18.19 -13.71 11.23
C TYR A 183 17.35 -13.19 12.40
N ARG A 184 17.56 -13.69 13.62
CA ARG A 184 16.90 -13.16 14.82
C ARG A 184 17.28 -11.69 15.04
N ILE A 185 18.57 -11.36 14.95
CA ILE A 185 19.08 -9.99 15.08
C ILE A 185 18.44 -9.07 14.04
N CYS A 186 18.39 -9.50 12.77
CA CYS A 186 17.75 -8.71 11.72
C CYS A 186 16.25 -8.49 11.96
N ARG A 187 15.50 -9.51 12.45
CA ARG A 187 14.08 -9.37 12.81
C ARG A 187 13.86 -8.37 13.94
N GLU A 188 14.66 -8.44 15.00
CA GLU A 188 14.53 -7.52 16.12
C GLU A 188 14.93 -6.09 15.74
N MET A 189 15.96 -5.93 14.91
CA MET A 189 16.27 -4.63 14.31
C MET A 189 15.14 -4.13 13.43
N ARG A 190 14.41 -5.02 12.73
CA ARG A 190 13.29 -4.62 11.87
C ARG A 190 12.14 -4.04 12.68
N THR A 191 11.81 -4.66 13.82
CA THR A 191 10.82 -4.17 14.78
C THR A 191 11.24 -2.83 15.39
N PHE A 192 12.53 -2.60 15.57
CA PHE A 192 13.06 -1.34 16.11
C PHE A 192 13.04 -0.20 15.06
N MET A 193 13.51 -0.48 13.84
CA MET A 193 13.65 0.48 12.75
C MET A 193 12.27 0.82 12.16
N THR A 194 11.56 1.77 12.78
CA THR A 194 10.19 2.18 12.44
C THR A 194 10.08 3.70 12.30
N GLY A 195 8.97 4.19 11.74
CA GLY A 195 8.74 5.63 11.53
C GLY A 195 9.83 6.27 10.68
N LYS A 196 10.43 7.36 11.17
CA LYS A 196 11.50 8.10 10.47
C LYS A 196 12.77 7.29 10.23
N ASP A 197 12.94 6.17 10.95
CA ASP A 197 14.09 5.28 10.84
C ASP A 197 13.72 3.96 10.13
N ALA A 198 12.52 3.89 9.54
CA ALA A 198 12.05 2.72 8.81
C ALA A 198 12.75 2.56 7.46
N VAL A 199 13.99 2.06 7.48
CA VAL A 199 14.68 1.68 6.23
C VAL A 199 13.82 0.70 5.43
N GLY A 200 13.90 0.72 4.11
CA GLY A 200 13.14 -0.19 3.25
C GLY A 200 13.40 -1.67 3.55
N ARG A 201 14.67 -2.04 3.72
CA ARG A 201 15.05 -3.43 4.03
C ARG A 201 16.16 -3.52 5.07
N ILE A 202 16.06 -4.53 5.93
CA ILE A 202 17.19 -5.02 6.72
C ILE A 202 17.69 -6.31 6.07
N ILE A 203 18.98 -6.43 5.78
CA ILE A 203 19.53 -7.53 4.98
C ILE A 203 20.58 -8.28 5.79
N ALA A 204 20.33 -9.57 6.03
CA ALA A 204 21.32 -10.51 6.52
C ALA A 204 22.29 -10.88 5.39
N ARG A 205 23.59 -10.71 5.64
CA ARG A 205 24.68 -10.93 4.68
C ARG A 205 25.68 -11.96 5.21
N PRO A 206 25.28 -13.22 5.32
CA PRO A 206 26.18 -14.27 5.78
C PRO A 206 27.33 -14.49 4.79
N PHE A 207 28.49 -14.83 5.33
CA PHE A 207 29.67 -15.21 4.55
C PHE A 207 30.42 -16.38 5.18
N THR A 208 31.28 -17.00 4.40
CA THR A 208 32.14 -18.14 4.78
C THR A 208 33.57 -17.92 4.30
N GLY A 209 34.50 -18.76 4.73
CA GLY A 209 35.89 -18.75 4.29
C GLY A 209 36.84 -18.45 5.44
N THR A 210 38.04 -18.00 5.11
CA THR A 210 39.09 -17.66 6.09
C THR A 210 39.63 -16.26 5.80
N PRO A 211 40.31 -15.60 6.76
CA PRO A 211 40.99 -14.32 6.50
C PRO A 211 41.80 -14.34 5.20
N GLY A 212 41.58 -13.34 4.34
CA GLY A 212 42.16 -13.24 3.00
C GLY A 212 41.41 -13.99 1.89
N SER A 213 40.35 -14.76 2.20
CA SER A 213 39.52 -15.47 1.23
C SER A 213 38.09 -15.70 1.74
N PHE A 214 37.34 -14.62 1.92
CA PHE A 214 35.93 -14.69 2.30
C PHE A 214 34.99 -14.69 1.09
N THR A 215 33.87 -15.38 1.21
CA THR A 215 32.83 -15.48 0.17
C THR A 215 31.44 -15.34 0.77
N ARG A 216 30.63 -14.43 0.23
CA ARG A 216 29.20 -14.29 0.59
C ARG A 216 28.43 -15.54 0.19
N THR A 217 27.51 -15.99 1.04
CA THR A 217 26.72 -17.19 0.76
C THR A 217 25.37 -16.85 0.12
N ALA A 218 24.70 -17.89 -0.39
CA ALA A 218 23.33 -17.79 -0.88
C ALA A 218 22.29 -17.64 0.26
N ASN A 219 22.70 -17.76 1.53
CA ASN A 219 21.83 -17.64 2.70
C ASN A 219 21.47 -16.17 3.04
N ARG A 220 21.64 -15.25 2.09
CA ARG A 220 21.12 -13.89 2.18
C ARG A 220 19.63 -13.93 2.50
N HIS A 221 19.20 -13.10 3.44
CA HIS A 221 17.78 -12.92 3.73
C HIS A 221 17.44 -11.45 3.93
N ASP A 222 16.34 -11.00 3.34
CA ASP A 222 15.91 -9.61 3.35
C ASP A 222 14.63 -9.50 4.19
N PHE A 223 14.60 -8.54 5.10
CA PHE A 223 13.48 -8.22 5.99
C PHE A 223 12.92 -6.86 5.58
N ALA A 224 11.96 -6.88 4.66
CA ALA A 224 11.31 -5.69 4.15
C ALA A 224 10.36 -5.07 5.17
N VAL A 225 10.14 -3.76 5.05
CA VAL A 225 9.05 -3.07 5.75
C VAL A 225 7.71 -3.49 5.13
N GLU A 226 6.66 -3.63 5.96
CA GLU A 226 5.31 -3.88 5.46
C GLU A 226 4.69 -2.60 4.90
N ALA A 227 3.84 -2.74 3.87
CA ALA A 227 3.07 -1.61 3.36
C ALA A 227 2.21 -1.00 4.49
N PRO A 228 2.14 0.33 4.61
CA PRO A 228 1.50 1.02 5.75
C PRO A 228 -0.03 0.88 5.79
N SER A 229 -0.67 0.40 4.72
CA SER A 229 -2.11 0.19 4.62
C SER A 229 -2.44 -1.01 3.73
N ALA A 230 -3.73 -1.37 3.61
CA ALA A 230 -4.10 -2.49 2.75
C ALA A 230 -3.83 -2.19 1.28
N THR A 231 -3.31 -3.20 0.62
CA THR A 231 -2.91 -3.19 -0.79
C THR A 231 -3.97 -3.86 -1.65
N MET A 232 -3.93 -3.69 -2.97
CA MET A 232 -4.83 -4.42 -3.88
C MET A 232 -4.84 -5.93 -3.65
N MET A 233 -3.71 -6.49 -3.23
CA MET A 233 -3.55 -7.92 -2.96
C MET A 233 -4.38 -8.35 -1.76
N ASP A 234 -4.35 -7.58 -0.66
CA ASP A 234 -5.19 -7.84 0.52
C ASP A 234 -6.67 -7.82 0.15
N HIS A 235 -7.07 -6.86 -0.68
CA HIS A 235 -8.44 -6.71 -1.13
C HIS A 235 -8.92 -7.86 -2.01
N LEU A 236 -8.09 -8.29 -2.96
CA LEU A 236 -8.40 -9.40 -3.85
C LEU A 236 -8.46 -10.72 -3.06
N LYS A 237 -7.47 -10.97 -2.21
CA LYS A 237 -7.41 -12.15 -1.34
C LYS A 237 -8.65 -12.22 -0.42
N ALA A 238 -9.05 -11.11 0.19
CA ALA A 238 -10.25 -11.05 1.04
C ALA A 238 -11.56 -11.36 0.28
N LYS A 239 -11.59 -11.12 -1.03
CA LYS A 239 -12.72 -11.47 -1.92
C LYS A 239 -12.63 -12.89 -2.49
N GLY A 240 -11.62 -13.67 -2.08
CA GLY A 240 -11.42 -15.06 -2.52
C GLY A 240 -10.77 -15.21 -3.90
N PHE A 241 -10.12 -14.16 -4.42
CA PHE A 241 -9.31 -14.27 -5.62
C PHE A 241 -7.94 -14.86 -5.31
N ASP A 242 -7.38 -15.59 -6.28
CA ASP A 242 -5.99 -15.98 -6.28
C ASP A 242 -5.09 -14.74 -6.42
N VAL A 243 -4.03 -14.65 -5.61
CA VAL A 243 -3.04 -13.58 -5.67
C VAL A 243 -1.66 -14.22 -5.69
N ILE A 244 -1.12 -14.37 -6.89
CA ILE A 244 0.07 -15.15 -7.20
C ILE A 244 1.25 -14.19 -7.43
N SER A 245 2.33 -14.36 -6.68
CA SER A 245 3.56 -13.60 -6.90
C SER A 245 4.55 -14.35 -7.78
N VAL A 246 5.24 -13.64 -8.68
CA VAL A 246 6.41 -14.14 -9.42
C VAL A 246 7.60 -13.19 -9.21
N GLY A 247 8.77 -13.75 -8.93
CA GLY A 247 9.99 -12.99 -8.69
C GLY A 247 9.99 -12.29 -7.34
N LYS A 248 10.38 -11.01 -7.33
CA LYS A 248 10.62 -10.23 -6.10
C LYS A 248 9.39 -9.62 -5.44
N ILE A 249 8.22 -9.79 -6.06
CA ILE A 249 6.95 -9.22 -5.58
C ILE A 249 6.64 -9.62 -4.12
N TYR A 250 6.81 -10.88 -3.74
CA TYR A 250 6.56 -11.30 -2.34
C TYR A 250 7.43 -10.53 -1.33
N ASP A 251 8.72 -10.38 -1.63
CA ASP A 251 9.69 -9.71 -0.77
C ASP A 251 9.37 -8.21 -0.64
N LEU A 252 8.98 -7.56 -1.74
CA LEU A 252 8.66 -6.11 -1.79
C LEU A 252 7.43 -5.73 -0.93
N PHE A 253 6.57 -6.69 -0.61
CA PHE A 253 5.42 -6.50 0.28
C PHE A 253 5.55 -7.24 1.61
N ALA A 254 6.75 -7.72 1.97
CA ALA A 254 6.99 -8.48 3.20
C ALA A 254 6.02 -9.67 3.37
N GLY A 255 5.60 -10.29 2.26
CA GLY A 255 4.69 -11.42 2.21
C GLY A 255 3.20 -11.13 2.38
N ARG A 256 2.82 -9.85 2.50
CA ARG A 256 1.44 -9.41 2.67
C ARG A 256 0.61 -9.64 1.40
N GLY A 257 -0.61 -10.17 1.57
CA GLY A 257 -1.63 -10.20 0.50
C GLY A 257 -1.58 -11.37 -0.49
N PHE A 258 -0.62 -12.29 -0.42
CA PHE A 258 -0.49 -13.40 -1.40
C PHE A 258 -1.18 -14.70 -0.98
N THR A 259 -1.62 -15.48 -1.97
CA THR A 259 -2.11 -16.85 -1.82
C THR A 259 -1.10 -17.89 -2.29
N GLU A 260 -0.22 -17.54 -3.24
CA GLU A 260 0.82 -18.40 -3.79
C GLU A 260 2.05 -17.57 -4.17
N THR A 261 3.25 -18.15 -4.01
CA THR A 261 4.51 -17.44 -4.19
C THR A 261 5.52 -18.23 -5.00
N ASN A 262 6.13 -17.57 -5.99
CA ASN A 262 7.10 -18.16 -6.91
C ASN A 262 8.36 -17.29 -7.01
N PRO A 263 9.35 -17.47 -6.12
CA PRO A 263 10.62 -16.75 -6.22
C PRO A 263 11.38 -17.19 -7.48
N THR A 264 12.16 -16.28 -8.07
CA THR A 264 12.97 -16.54 -9.27
C THR A 264 14.39 -15.98 -9.11
N LYS A 265 15.33 -16.52 -9.89
CA LYS A 265 16.75 -16.10 -9.87
C LYS A 265 17.06 -14.96 -10.85
N GLY A 266 16.14 -14.64 -11.75
CA GLY A 266 16.30 -13.61 -12.79
C GLY A 266 15.13 -13.62 -13.79
N ASN A 267 15.25 -12.82 -14.83
CA ASN A 267 14.20 -12.54 -15.81
C ASN A 267 13.78 -13.77 -16.59
N SER A 268 14.73 -14.58 -17.09
CA SER A 268 14.40 -15.78 -17.89
C SER A 268 13.54 -16.78 -17.11
N GLU A 269 13.81 -16.97 -15.82
CA GLU A 269 13.00 -17.83 -14.95
C GLU A 269 11.64 -17.19 -14.62
N GLY A 270 11.60 -15.87 -14.42
CA GLY A 270 10.35 -15.10 -14.28
C GLY A 270 9.43 -15.24 -15.47
N ILE A 271 9.96 -15.05 -16.68
CA ILE A 271 9.26 -15.20 -17.95
C ILE A 271 8.74 -16.63 -18.12
N ALA A 272 9.59 -17.64 -17.86
CA ALA A 272 9.18 -19.04 -17.92
C ALA A 272 8.02 -19.34 -16.95
N LYS A 273 8.06 -18.76 -15.74
CA LYS A 273 6.99 -18.90 -14.75
C LYS A 273 5.70 -18.22 -15.19
N ILE A 274 5.77 -16.99 -15.74
CA ILE A 274 4.60 -16.30 -16.31
C ILE A 274 3.94 -17.18 -17.39
N ARG A 275 4.74 -17.76 -18.29
CA ARG A 275 4.25 -18.66 -19.34
C ARG A 275 3.56 -19.89 -18.79
N GLU A 276 4.11 -20.50 -17.74
CA GLU A 276 3.48 -21.64 -17.04
C GLU A 276 2.07 -21.29 -16.54
N TYR A 277 1.85 -20.07 -16.04
CA TYR A 277 0.54 -19.63 -15.55
C TYR A 277 -0.46 -19.26 -16.65
N LEU A 278 -0.03 -19.04 -17.89
CA LEU A 278 -0.96 -18.87 -19.01
C LEU A 278 -1.81 -20.13 -19.23
N ASP A 279 -1.20 -21.31 -19.02
CA ASP A 279 -1.85 -22.61 -19.15
C ASP A 279 -2.64 -23.02 -17.90
N LYS A 280 -2.30 -22.50 -16.72
CA LYS A 280 -2.99 -22.80 -15.46
C LYS A 280 -4.35 -22.15 -15.35
N ASP A 281 -5.29 -22.85 -14.73
CA ASP A 281 -6.59 -22.28 -14.36
C ASP A 281 -6.51 -21.63 -12.99
N PHE A 282 -6.81 -20.34 -12.92
CA PHE A 282 -6.95 -19.57 -11.67
C PHE A 282 -7.91 -18.40 -11.91
N THR A 283 -8.41 -17.79 -10.84
CA THR A 283 -9.26 -16.59 -10.94
C THR A 283 -8.70 -15.52 -10.01
N GLY A 284 -8.07 -14.50 -10.57
CA GLY A 284 -7.41 -13.47 -9.78
C GLY A 284 -6.23 -12.80 -10.48
N LEU A 285 -5.21 -12.47 -9.69
CA LEU A 285 -4.05 -11.68 -10.10
C LEU A 285 -2.78 -12.53 -10.09
N LEU A 286 -2.04 -12.52 -11.20
CA LEU A 286 -0.62 -12.82 -11.22
C LEU A 286 0.16 -11.50 -11.27
N PHE A 287 0.97 -11.25 -10.26
CA PHE A 287 1.82 -10.05 -10.15
C PHE A 287 3.29 -10.46 -10.20
N SER A 288 3.99 -10.01 -11.23
CA SER A 288 5.39 -10.36 -11.50
C SER A 288 6.30 -9.13 -11.49
N ASN A 289 7.51 -9.30 -10.97
CA ASN A 289 8.61 -8.35 -11.12
C ASN A 289 9.79 -9.02 -11.85
N LEU A 290 10.25 -8.42 -12.95
CA LEU A 290 11.42 -8.82 -13.72
C LEU A 290 12.60 -7.91 -13.36
N VAL A 291 13.37 -8.32 -12.34
CA VAL A 291 14.33 -7.46 -11.62
C VAL A 291 15.69 -7.26 -12.31
N ASP A 292 16.05 -8.08 -13.31
CA ASP A 292 17.42 -8.03 -13.87
C ASP A 292 17.70 -6.70 -14.60
N PHE A 293 16.66 -6.09 -15.17
CA PHE A 293 16.69 -4.75 -15.78
C PHE A 293 17.35 -3.73 -14.86
N ASP A 294 16.95 -3.70 -13.59
CA ASP A 294 17.51 -2.82 -12.57
C ASP A 294 18.86 -3.34 -12.02
N MET A 295 18.85 -4.55 -11.47
CA MET A 295 19.97 -5.07 -10.66
C MET A 295 21.22 -5.44 -11.47
N LEU A 296 21.05 -5.93 -12.71
CA LEU A 296 22.16 -6.37 -13.56
C LEU A 296 22.59 -5.32 -14.57
N TYR A 297 21.70 -4.41 -14.96
CA TYR A 297 21.94 -3.49 -16.08
C TYR A 297 21.84 -2.01 -15.70
N GLY A 298 20.72 -1.57 -15.12
CA GLY A 298 20.49 -0.17 -14.71
C GLY A 298 21.58 0.32 -13.75
N HIS A 299 21.65 -0.23 -12.54
CA HIS A 299 22.65 0.14 -11.53
C HIS A 299 24.12 -0.04 -11.98
N ARG A 300 24.35 -0.84 -13.03
CA ARG A 300 25.68 -1.12 -13.58
C ARG A 300 26.02 -0.29 -14.81
N ASN A 301 25.12 0.61 -15.23
CA ASN A 301 25.24 1.43 -16.42
C ASN A 301 25.61 0.62 -17.67
N ASN A 302 24.97 -0.55 -17.82
CA ASN A 302 25.21 -1.48 -18.92
C ASN A 302 24.06 -1.40 -19.94
N ILE A 303 24.20 -0.49 -20.90
CA ILE A 303 23.17 -0.21 -21.92
C ILE A 303 22.93 -1.44 -22.81
N GLU A 304 23.99 -2.09 -23.26
CA GLU A 304 23.93 -3.24 -24.16
C GLU A 304 23.24 -4.43 -23.50
N GLY A 305 23.59 -4.73 -22.25
CA GLY A 305 22.95 -5.80 -21.49
C GLY A 305 21.48 -5.53 -21.22
N TYR A 306 21.11 -4.27 -20.92
CA TYR A 306 19.70 -3.88 -20.75
C TYR A 306 18.94 -4.10 -22.07
N ASN A 307 19.52 -3.68 -23.21
CA ASN A 307 18.93 -3.85 -24.52
C ASN A 307 18.70 -5.32 -24.87
N GLU A 308 19.70 -6.18 -24.65
CA GLU A 308 19.58 -7.63 -24.87
C GLU A 308 18.48 -8.25 -24.00
N ALA A 309 18.41 -7.90 -22.72
CA ALA A 309 17.36 -8.38 -21.82
C ALA A 309 15.96 -7.89 -22.23
N LEU A 310 15.84 -6.67 -22.76
CA LEU A 310 14.56 -6.13 -23.22
C LEU A 310 14.08 -6.84 -24.50
N HIS A 311 15.00 -7.23 -25.39
CA HIS A 311 14.70 -8.06 -26.55
C HIS A 311 14.26 -9.47 -26.14
N GLU A 312 14.92 -10.09 -25.16
CA GLU A 312 14.47 -11.38 -24.60
C GLU A 312 13.03 -11.31 -24.09
N PHE A 313 12.68 -10.21 -23.40
CA PHE A 313 11.31 -9.98 -22.94
C PHE A 313 10.34 -9.72 -24.10
N ASP A 314 10.70 -8.89 -25.09
CA ASP A 314 9.85 -8.60 -26.25
C ASP A 314 9.54 -9.86 -27.07
N ASP A 315 10.52 -10.75 -27.26
CA ASP A 315 10.31 -12.05 -27.90
C ASP A 315 9.31 -12.91 -27.12
N ALA A 316 9.49 -12.99 -25.79
CA ALA A 316 8.57 -13.73 -24.94
C ALA A 316 7.17 -13.10 -24.87
N LEU A 317 7.06 -11.78 -25.01
CA LEU A 317 5.78 -11.07 -25.05
C LEU A 317 4.92 -11.51 -26.24
N GLY A 318 5.53 -11.84 -27.39
CA GLY A 318 4.81 -12.41 -28.53
C GLY A 318 4.08 -13.70 -28.14
N ASP A 319 4.78 -14.65 -27.51
CA ASP A 319 4.20 -15.90 -27.02
C ASP A 319 3.10 -15.65 -25.96
N ILE A 320 3.30 -14.67 -25.08
CA ILE A 320 2.32 -14.28 -24.06
C ILE A 320 1.03 -13.78 -24.73
N LEU A 321 1.14 -12.81 -25.65
CA LEU A 321 0.00 -12.21 -26.34
C LEU A 321 -0.82 -13.25 -27.12
N GLU A 322 -0.15 -14.18 -27.79
CA GLU A 322 -0.81 -15.27 -28.51
C GLU A 322 -1.58 -16.20 -27.58
N SER A 323 -1.06 -16.45 -26.38
CA SER A 323 -1.60 -17.42 -25.41
C SER A 323 -2.72 -16.87 -24.52
N LEU A 324 -2.93 -15.54 -24.46
CA LEU A 324 -4.00 -14.92 -23.68
C LEU A 324 -5.38 -15.44 -24.10
N LYS A 325 -6.28 -15.63 -23.14
CA LYS A 325 -7.69 -16.00 -23.34
C LYS A 325 -8.56 -14.74 -23.46
N GLU A 326 -9.81 -14.91 -23.88
CA GLU A 326 -10.76 -13.79 -24.06
C GLU A 326 -11.04 -13.03 -22.76
N ASP A 327 -10.99 -13.71 -21.62
CA ASP A 327 -11.25 -13.18 -20.28
C ASP A 327 -9.97 -12.85 -19.49
N ASP A 328 -8.82 -12.77 -20.18
CA ASP A 328 -7.55 -12.32 -19.60
C ASP A 328 -7.29 -10.84 -19.88
N LEU A 329 -6.63 -10.19 -18.92
CA LEU A 329 -6.07 -8.85 -19.08
C LEU A 329 -4.56 -8.88 -18.78
N LEU A 330 -3.76 -8.33 -19.69
CA LEU A 330 -2.34 -8.11 -19.52
C LEU A 330 -2.07 -6.63 -19.26
N ILE A 331 -1.27 -6.33 -18.25
CA ILE A 331 -0.79 -4.99 -17.90
C ILE A 331 0.73 -5.06 -17.78
N ILE A 332 1.43 -4.18 -18.50
CA ILE A 332 2.89 -4.03 -18.44
C ILE A 332 3.20 -2.59 -17.99
N SER A 333 4.10 -2.46 -17.01
CA SER A 333 4.58 -1.17 -16.50
C SER A 333 6.01 -1.31 -15.98
N ALA A 334 6.57 -0.21 -15.47
CA ALA A 334 7.70 -0.20 -14.54
C ALA A 334 7.27 0.43 -13.22
N ASP A 335 8.19 0.51 -12.26
CA ASP A 335 8.03 1.08 -10.92
C ASP A 335 8.93 2.30 -10.66
N HIS A 336 9.94 2.54 -11.48
CA HIS A 336 10.76 3.76 -11.55
C HIS A 336 11.60 3.75 -12.83
N GLY A 337 12.57 4.68 -12.95
CA GLY A 337 13.64 4.62 -13.94
C GLY A 337 14.97 4.15 -13.33
N CYS A 338 15.91 3.72 -14.16
CA CYS A 338 17.33 3.63 -13.81
C CYS A 338 18.16 3.82 -15.10
N ASP A 339 18.38 5.07 -15.49
CA ASP A 339 18.98 5.42 -16.78
C ASP A 339 20.48 5.03 -16.84
N PRO A 340 20.84 3.96 -17.61
CA PRO A 340 22.21 3.46 -17.66
C PRO A 340 23.17 4.35 -18.46
N SER A 341 22.67 5.44 -19.07
CA SER A 341 23.50 6.41 -19.80
C SER A 341 24.01 7.57 -18.93
N THR A 342 23.59 7.63 -17.66
CA THR A 342 24.03 8.66 -16.71
C THR A 342 25.27 8.24 -15.93
N VAL A 343 25.89 9.18 -15.22
CA VAL A 343 26.99 8.88 -14.29
C VAL A 343 26.49 8.32 -12.95
N SER A 344 25.18 8.42 -12.70
CA SER A 344 24.57 7.88 -11.49
C SER A 344 24.61 6.36 -11.53
N THR A 345 24.64 5.74 -10.35
CA THR A 345 24.39 4.29 -10.20
C THR A 345 23.17 4.06 -9.31
N ASP A 346 22.38 5.11 -9.09
CA ASP A 346 21.13 5.12 -8.33
C ASP A 346 19.94 5.12 -9.30
N HIS A 347 18.74 4.89 -8.79
CA HIS A 347 17.50 5.01 -9.55
C HIS A 347 17.29 6.43 -10.06
N SER A 348 16.57 6.57 -11.18
CA SER A 348 16.17 7.85 -11.77
C SER A 348 14.66 8.10 -11.62
N ARG A 349 14.30 9.30 -11.17
CA ARG A 349 12.90 9.75 -11.05
C ARG A 349 12.29 10.00 -12.44
N GLU A 350 11.72 8.96 -13.02
CA GLU A 350 11.11 8.95 -14.36
C GLU A 350 9.61 8.64 -14.31
N GLN A 351 8.90 8.98 -15.40
CA GLN A 351 7.59 8.39 -15.66
C GLN A 351 7.79 6.96 -16.17
N VAL A 352 6.81 6.10 -15.94
CA VAL A 352 6.85 4.70 -16.39
C VAL A 352 5.81 4.45 -17.48
N PRO A 353 6.09 3.56 -18.45
CA PRO A 353 5.10 3.21 -19.48
C PRO A 353 3.93 2.46 -18.85
N LEU A 354 2.74 2.60 -19.41
CA LEU A 354 1.59 1.77 -19.09
C LEU A 354 1.02 1.19 -20.37
N LEU A 355 1.05 -0.13 -20.50
CA LEU A 355 0.51 -0.87 -21.65
C LEU A 355 -0.53 -1.88 -21.16
N ILE A 356 -1.73 -1.85 -21.73
CA ILE A 356 -2.85 -2.70 -21.31
C ILE A 356 -3.46 -3.39 -22.53
N TYR A 357 -3.59 -4.70 -22.50
CA TYR A 357 -4.17 -5.49 -23.58
C TYR A 357 -5.04 -6.64 -23.07
N GLY A 358 -6.10 -6.98 -23.81
CA GLY A 358 -6.90 -8.18 -23.56
C GLY A 358 -7.81 -8.45 -24.76
N LYS A 359 -7.88 -9.72 -25.20
CA LYS A 359 -8.55 -10.12 -26.45
C LYS A 359 -10.05 -9.76 -26.47
N GLY A 360 -10.74 -9.96 -25.35
CA GLY A 360 -12.17 -9.68 -25.21
C GLY A 360 -12.52 -8.21 -24.89
N TYR A 361 -11.56 -7.29 -24.92
CA TYR A 361 -11.72 -5.91 -24.47
C TYR A 361 -11.52 -4.91 -25.61
N SER A 362 -12.29 -3.83 -25.62
CA SER A 362 -12.05 -2.69 -26.52
C SER A 362 -10.87 -1.87 -25.98
N THR A 363 -9.66 -2.21 -26.40
CA THR A 363 -8.42 -1.70 -25.80
C THR A 363 -7.73 -0.54 -26.52
N PRO A 364 -7.77 -0.34 -27.86
CA PRO A 364 -6.97 0.71 -28.48
C PRO A 364 -7.37 2.11 -28.02
N ARG A 365 -6.56 2.68 -27.11
CA ARG A 365 -6.81 4.01 -26.53
C ARG A 365 -5.53 4.61 -25.97
N ASN A 366 -5.20 5.81 -26.43
CA ASN A 366 -4.24 6.66 -25.74
C ASN A 366 -4.86 7.15 -24.42
N LEU A 367 -4.26 6.77 -23.30
CA LEU A 367 -4.63 7.18 -21.94
C LEU A 367 -3.96 8.50 -21.52
N GLY A 368 -2.99 8.97 -22.30
CA GLY A 368 -2.21 10.17 -22.03
C GLY A 368 -1.27 9.99 -20.84
N SER A 369 -1.10 11.07 -20.07
CA SER A 369 -0.31 11.08 -18.84
C SER A 369 -1.24 10.99 -17.63
N ILE A 370 -1.01 10.01 -16.75
CA ILE A 370 -1.80 9.80 -15.55
C ILE A 370 -0.90 10.03 -14.33
N THR A 371 -1.42 10.73 -13.33
CA THR A 371 -0.77 10.86 -12.02
C THR A 371 -1.15 9.66 -11.17
N GLY A 372 -0.15 9.01 -10.57
CA GLY A 372 -0.29 7.90 -9.65
C GLY A 372 -0.13 6.54 -10.31
N PHE A 373 0.83 5.74 -9.85
CA PHE A 373 0.91 4.31 -10.18
C PHE A 373 -0.28 3.53 -9.67
N SER A 374 -0.98 4.07 -8.66
CA SER A 374 -2.21 3.51 -8.11
C SER A 374 -3.33 3.35 -9.15
N TYR A 375 -3.24 4.01 -10.29
CA TYR A 375 -4.11 3.73 -11.44
C TYR A 375 -4.09 2.25 -11.84
N ILE A 376 -2.94 1.56 -11.75
CA ILE A 376 -2.82 0.13 -12.04
C ILE A 376 -3.71 -0.69 -11.10
N SER A 377 -3.60 -0.48 -9.78
CA SER A 377 -4.48 -1.16 -8.81
C SER A 377 -5.96 -0.95 -9.11
N GLN A 378 -6.34 0.25 -9.55
CA GLN A 378 -7.70 0.57 -9.91
C GLN A 378 -8.16 -0.20 -11.16
N VAL A 379 -7.30 -0.36 -12.17
CA VAL A 379 -7.60 -1.18 -13.36
C VAL A 379 -7.75 -2.65 -12.96
N VAL A 380 -6.80 -3.20 -12.20
CA VAL A 380 -6.79 -4.62 -11.78
C VAL A 380 -8.06 -4.98 -11.02
N VAL A 381 -8.41 -4.20 -9.99
CA VAL A 381 -9.55 -4.50 -9.10
C VAL A 381 -10.88 -4.32 -9.82
N ASN A 382 -10.99 -3.33 -10.71
CA ASN A 382 -12.18 -3.14 -11.54
C ASN A 382 -12.33 -4.27 -12.56
N ALA A 383 -11.23 -4.69 -13.19
CA ALA A 383 -11.24 -5.80 -14.12
C ALA A 383 -11.75 -7.09 -13.44
N LEU A 384 -11.20 -7.47 -12.29
CA LEU A 384 -11.52 -8.72 -11.60
C LEU A 384 -12.88 -8.70 -10.88
N SER A 385 -13.23 -7.59 -10.23
CA SER A 385 -14.38 -7.56 -9.31
C SER A 385 -15.53 -6.64 -9.73
N GLY A 386 -15.37 -5.86 -10.80
CA GLY A 386 -16.35 -4.84 -11.22
C GLY A 386 -16.51 -3.69 -10.22
N ALA A 387 -15.69 -3.66 -9.16
CA ALA A 387 -15.71 -2.65 -8.11
C ALA A 387 -14.56 -1.65 -8.30
N ARG A 388 -14.70 -0.44 -7.75
CA ARG A 388 -13.56 0.46 -7.62
C ARG A 388 -12.62 -0.03 -6.52
N PHE A 389 -11.32 0.27 -6.64
CA PHE A 389 -10.36 -0.03 -5.60
C PHE A 389 -10.55 1.03 -4.52
N GLU A 390 -11.34 0.68 -3.52
CA GLU A 390 -11.45 1.46 -2.29
C GLU A 390 -10.28 1.05 -1.40
N LYS A 391 -9.46 2.01 -0.99
CA LYS A 391 -8.39 1.76 -0.02
C LYS A 391 -9.05 1.43 1.33
N ARG A 392 -9.25 0.15 1.64
CA ARG A 392 -9.72 -0.22 2.99
C ARG A 392 -8.52 -0.10 3.90
N PHE A 393 -8.70 0.67 4.95
CA PHE A 393 -7.76 0.63 6.05
C PHE A 393 -8.12 -0.56 6.91
N PRO A 394 -7.19 -1.50 7.16
CA PRO A 394 -7.43 -2.48 8.19
C PRO A 394 -7.62 -1.72 9.50
N GLU A 395 -8.69 -2.02 10.22
CA GLU A 395 -8.80 -1.53 11.59
C GLU A 395 -7.61 -2.09 12.38
N ARG A 396 -6.92 -1.21 13.10
CA ARG A 396 -5.83 -1.61 13.98
C ARG A 396 -6.42 -2.40 15.15
N ASP A 397 -5.99 -3.65 15.32
CA ASP A 397 -6.18 -4.36 16.58
C ASP A 397 -5.27 -3.71 17.62
N LEU A 398 -5.84 -2.77 18.38
CA LEU A 398 -5.14 -2.08 19.46
C LEU A 398 -5.20 -2.95 20.70
N ASP A 399 -4.04 -3.26 21.28
CA ASP A 399 -3.95 -3.95 22.56
C ASP A 399 -4.40 -2.99 23.67
N PRO A 400 -5.51 -3.28 24.41
CA PRO A 400 -5.97 -2.43 25.52
C PRO A 400 -4.95 -2.30 26.65
N SER A 401 -3.98 -3.22 26.71
CA SER A 401 -2.90 -3.26 27.68
C SER A 401 -1.65 -2.48 27.24
N ASP A 402 -1.56 -2.05 25.98
CA ASP A 402 -0.50 -1.16 25.49
C ASP A 402 -0.79 0.29 25.92
N PRO A 403 0.07 0.92 26.74
CA PRO A 403 -0.11 2.30 27.20
C PRO A 403 0.10 3.38 26.12
N GLY A 404 0.48 3.00 24.90
CA GLY A 404 0.91 3.90 23.83
C GLY A 404 -0.22 4.63 23.08
N ASP A 405 -0.56 5.83 23.58
CA ASP A 405 -1.32 6.90 22.90
C ASP A 405 -2.82 6.66 22.65
N VAL A 406 -3.66 7.23 23.54
CA VAL A 406 -5.13 7.28 23.47
C VAL A 406 -5.63 7.78 22.10
N MET A 407 -4.87 8.63 21.40
CA MET A 407 -5.25 9.15 20.09
C MET A 407 -5.45 8.05 19.05
N THR A 408 -4.77 6.91 19.19
CA THR A 408 -4.94 5.77 18.28
C THR A 408 -6.33 5.16 18.32
N TYR A 409 -7.12 5.40 19.38
CA TYR A 409 -8.53 4.98 19.51
C TYR A 409 -9.53 6.04 19.02
N VAL A 410 -9.06 7.24 18.65
CA VAL A 410 -9.92 8.42 18.48
C VAL A 410 -10.41 8.57 17.05
N ASP A 411 -11.68 8.97 16.91
CA ASP A 411 -12.24 9.56 15.69
C ASP A 411 -12.30 11.07 15.83
N LEU A 412 -11.45 11.78 15.10
CA LEU A 412 -11.54 13.24 15.04
C LEU A 412 -12.77 13.64 14.25
N THR A 413 -13.63 14.44 14.86
CA THR A 413 -14.95 14.75 14.30
C THR A 413 -15.11 16.26 14.12
N ASN A 414 -15.54 16.68 12.91
CA ASN A 414 -16.01 18.04 12.66
C ASN A 414 -17.35 18.00 11.92
N LEU A 415 -18.45 18.00 12.67
CA LEU A 415 -19.81 18.03 12.12
C LEU A 415 -20.49 19.39 12.30
N LYS A 416 -19.71 20.47 12.47
CA LYS A 416 -20.26 21.81 12.60
C LYS A 416 -20.99 22.19 11.31
N VAL A 417 -22.18 22.77 11.44
CA VAL A 417 -22.95 23.28 10.29
C VAL A 417 -22.25 24.43 9.54
N THR A 418 -21.19 24.99 10.13
CA THR A 418 -20.33 26.03 9.55
C THR A 418 -18.99 25.49 9.06
N ALA A 419 -18.76 24.17 9.07
CA ALA A 419 -17.51 23.59 8.60
C ALA A 419 -17.32 23.87 7.11
N THR A 420 -16.14 24.34 6.74
CA THR A 420 -15.71 24.57 5.36
C THR A 420 -14.84 23.43 4.86
N GLU A 421 -14.58 23.38 3.55
CA GLU A 421 -13.67 22.37 2.98
C GLU A 421 -12.25 22.48 3.56
N ASP A 422 -11.78 23.70 3.83
CA ASP A 422 -10.47 23.93 4.45
C ASP A 422 -10.43 23.45 5.91
N ASP A 423 -11.53 23.60 6.65
CA ASP A 423 -11.64 23.02 8.00
C ASP A 423 -11.58 21.49 7.97
N ILE A 424 -12.14 20.87 6.92
CA ILE A 424 -12.09 19.41 6.74
C ILE A 424 -10.69 18.95 6.37
N LYS A 425 -9.98 19.66 5.48
CA LYS A 425 -8.58 19.36 5.16
C LYS A 425 -7.69 19.47 6.39
N ALA A 426 -7.83 20.55 7.16
CA ALA A 426 -7.09 20.73 8.41
C ALA A 426 -7.40 19.64 9.45
N LEU A 427 -8.65 19.15 9.51
CA LEU A 427 -9.01 18.01 10.35
C LEU A 427 -8.29 16.73 9.91
N ILE A 428 -8.26 16.45 8.59
CA ILE A 428 -7.57 15.30 8.02
C ILE A 428 -6.08 15.34 8.35
N ASP A 429 -5.43 16.48 8.14
CA ASP A 429 -3.99 16.62 8.41
C ASP A 429 -3.66 16.41 9.89
N ARG A 430 -4.49 16.96 10.80
CA ARG A 430 -4.38 16.69 12.24
C ARG A 430 -4.56 15.21 12.57
N ALA A 431 -5.57 14.59 11.97
CA ALA A 431 -5.92 13.21 12.24
C ALA A 431 -4.78 12.25 11.82
N ILE A 432 -4.15 12.52 10.68
CA ILE A 432 -2.95 11.80 10.21
C ILE A 432 -1.78 12.01 11.18
N ALA A 433 -1.47 13.28 11.51
CA ALA A 433 -0.36 13.61 12.40
C ALA A 433 -0.49 12.99 13.80
N SER A 434 -1.71 12.92 14.32
CA SER A 434 -2.04 12.30 15.62
C SER A 434 -2.33 10.80 15.52
N LYS A 435 -2.12 10.17 14.35
CA LYS A 435 -2.33 8.73 14.11
C LYS A 435 -3.71 8.23 14.53
N THR A 436 -4.71 9.09 14.43
CA THR A 436 -6.08 8.78 14.84
C THR A 436 -6.71 7.75 13.90
N MET A 437 -7.84 7.22 14.35
CA MET A 437 -8.45 6.03 13.81
C MET A 437 -9.30 6.35 12.57
N SER A 438 -10.06 7.45 12.57
CA SER A 438 -10.70 8.02 11.37
C SER A 438 -11.05 9.50 11.55
N VAL A 439 -11.51 10.14 10.46
CA VAL A 439 -12.15 11.47 10.53
C VAL A 439 -13.65 11.38 10.26
N CYS A 440 -14.49 11.93 11.13
CA CYS A 440 -15.94 11.98 10.94
C CYS A 440 -16.40 13.37 10.51
N ILE A 441 -16.93 13.47 9.29
CA ILE A 441 -17.17 14.74 8.57
C ILE A 441 -18.58 14.81 7.97
N PRO A 442 -19.07 15.98 7.54
CA PRO A 442 -20.39 16.12 6.91
C PRO A 442 -20.44 15.39 5.55
N PRO A 443 -21.57 14.74 5.19
CA PRO A 443 -21.68 13.95 3.97
C PRO A 443 -21.29 14.67 2.68
N CYS A 444 -21.59 15.97 2.59
CA CYS A 444 -21.28 16.78 1.40
C CYS A 444 -19.79 16.91 1.10
N TYR A 445 -18.91 16.64 2.07
CA TYR A 445 -17.46 16.71 1.90
C TYR A 445 -16.81 15.35 1.67
N VAL A 446 -17.56 14.24 1.65
CA VAL A 446 -16.97 12.89 1.62
C VAL A 446 -16.09 12.70 0.39
N ARG A 447 -16.54 13.08 -0.81
CA ARG A 447 -15.74 12.94 -2.04
C ARG A 447 -14.45 13.75 -1.97
N SER A 448 -14.54 15.05 -1.67
CA SER A 448 -13.35 15.92 -1.63
C SER A 448 -12.40 15.54 -0.50
N ALA A 449 -12.93 15.10 0.64
CA ALA A 449 -12.15 14.58 1.75
C ALA A 449 -11.46 13.25 1.41
N TYR A 450 -12.14 12.34 0.71
CA TYR A 450 -11.56 11.09 0.24
C TYR A 450 -10.41 11.36 -0.75
N ASP A 451 -10.66 12.24 -1.73
CA ASP A 451 -9.66 12.64 -2.73
C ASP A 451 -8.48 13.37 -2.08
N TYR A 452 -8.72 14.19 -1.05
CA TYR A 452 -7.66 14.84 -0.28
C TYR A 452 -6.91 13.86 0.61
N ALA A 453 -7.61 12.99 1.34
CA ALA A 453 -7.00 12.02 2.25
C ALA A 453 -6.19 10.96 1.52
N ARG A 454 -6.47 10.65 0.25
CA ARG A 454 -5.67 9.74 -0.60
C ARG A 454 -5.37 8.38 0.01
N GLY A 455 -6.24 7.90 0.92
CA GLY A 455 -5.99 6.65 1.63
C GLY A 455 -4.97 6.73 2.76
N ARG A 456 -4.77 7.91 3.36
CA ARG A 456 -3.93 8.12 4.54
C ARG A 456 -4.70 7.97 5.86
N ILE A 457 -6.00 8.27 5.85
CA ILE A 457 -6.89 8.07 6.98
C ILE A 457 -8.31 7.69 6.52
N PRO A 458 -9.03 6.80 7.24
CA PRO A 458 -10.40 6.48 6.89
C PRO A 458 -11.31 7.71 6.97
N ILE A 459 -12.17 7.86 5.96
CA ILE A 459 -13.24 8.86 5.97
C ILE A 459 -14.49 8.21 6.56
N CYS A 460 -14.94 8.75 7.70
CA CYS A 460 -16.23 8.46 8.30
C CYS A 460 -17.20 9.61 7.98
N THR A 461 -18.47 9.30 7.79
CA THR A 461 -19.52 10.32 7.77
C THR A 461 -20.75 9.87 8.55
N VAL A 462 -21.77 10.71 8.62
CA VAL A 462 -23.00 10.48 9.37
C VAL A 462 -24.22 10.41 8.47
N ILE A 463 -25.21 9.59 8.80
CA ILE A 463 -26.50 9.53 8.09
C ILE A 463 -27.68 9.61 9.05
N GLY A 464 -28.81 10.13 8.56
CA GLY A 464 -29.97 10.43 9.40
C GLY A 464 -29.65 11.40 10.55
N PHE A 465 -28.57 12.17 10.45
CA PHE A 465 -27.99 12.92 11.56
C PHE A 465 -28.62 14.32 11.70
N PRO A 466 -28.74 14.88 12.93
CA PRO A 466 -28.46 14.25 14.23
C PRO A 466 -29.66 13.51 14.84
N ASN A 467 -30.86 13.64 14.28
CA ASN A 467 -32.09 13.25 15.00
C ASN A 467 -32.58 11.82 14.69
N GLY A 468 -32.12 11.22 13.59
CA GLY A 468 -32.48 9.87 13.18
C GLY A 468 -33.90 9.69 12.67
N TYR A 469 -34.72 10.75 12.54
CA TYR A 469 -36.14 10.62 12.19
C TYR A 469 -36.43 10.47 10.68
N ASN A 470 -35.40 10.43 9.83
CA ASN A 470 -35.54 10.25 8.39
C ASN A 470 -36.14 8.86 8.11
N THR A 471 -36.83 8.72 6.97
CA THR A 471 -37.33 7.40 6.55
C THR A 471 -36.16 6.47 6.22
N THR A 472 -36.36 5.17 6.40
CA THR A 472 -35.35 4.14 6.10
C THR A 472 -34.84 4.23 4.67
N SER A 473 -35.71 4.48 3.69
CA SER A 473 -35.31 4.59 2.28
C SER A 473 -34.36 5.76 2.03
N VAL A 474 -34.54 6.88 2.73
CA VAL A 474 -33.65 8.05 2.63
C VAL A 474 -32.31 7.72 3.25
N LYS A 475 -32.28 7.13 4.45
CA LYS A 475 -31.02 6.73 5.11
C LYS A 475 -30.23 5.70 4.29
N VAL A 476 -30.90 4.73 3.68
CA VAL A 476 -30.26 3.76 2.76
C VAL A 476 -29.64 4.47 1.55
N THR A 477 -30.32 5.49 1.01
CA THR A 477 -29.80 6.28 -0.11
C THR A 477 -28.59 7.11 0.32
N GLU A 478 -28.66 7.79 1.47
CA GLU A 478 -27.53 8.53 2.06
C GLU A 478 -26.32 7.62 2.30
N ALA A 479 -26.55 6.41 2.83
CA ALA A 479 -25.49 5.43 3.08
C ALA A 479 -24.78 5.04 1.79
N LYS A 480 -25.54 4.68 0.74
CA LYS A 480 -24.99 4.29 -0.55
C LYS A 480 -24.20 5.42 -1.20
N ASP A 481 -24.77 6.63 -1.22
CA ASP A 481 -24.09 7.82 -1.76
C ASP A 481 -22.78 8.11 -1.02
N ALA A 482 -22.80 8.06 0.32
CA ALA A 482 -21.61 8.29 1.12
C ALA A 482 -20.49 7.27 0.81
N VAL A 483 -20.82 5.98 0.75
CA VAL A 483 -19.82 4.94 0.44
C VAL A 483 -19.33 5.06 -1.01
N ASP A 484 -20.23 5.29 -1.97
CA ASP A 484 -19.84 5.55 -3.37
C ASP A 484 -18.93 6.79 -3.49
N ASN A 485 -19.07 7.75 -2.56
CA ASN A 485 -18.22 8.92 -2.44
C ASN A 485 -16.90 8.72 -1.69
N GLY A 486 -16.66 7.54 -1.11
CA GLY A 486 -15.40 7.17 -0.48
C GLY A 486 -15.44 7.06 1.04
N ALA A 487 -16.62 7.14 1.67
CA ALA A 487 -16.72 6.86 3.10
C ALA A 487 -16.42 5.38 3.39
N CYS A 488 -15.42 5.14 4.22
CA CYS A 488 -15.06 3.81 4.72
C CYS A 488 -15.91 3.40 5.93
N GLU A 489 -16.50 4.39 6.62
CA GLU A 489 -17.28 4.19 7.83
C GLU A 489 -18.54 5.08 7.81
N ILE A 490 -19.66 4.54 8.30
CA ILE A 490 -20.95 5.24 8.39
C ILE A 490 -21.44 5.24 9.83
N ASP A 491 -21.59 6.42 10.42
CA ASP A 491 -22.22 6.65 11.73
C ASP A 491 -23.72 6.95 11.52
N MET A 492 -24.60 5.96 11.67
CA MET A 492 -26.05 6.15 11.50
C MET A 492 -26.75 6.53 12.80
N VAL A 493 -27.73 7.43 12.78
CA VAL A 493 -28.62 7.66 13.93
C VAL A 493 -29.90 6.83 13.77
N ILE A 494 -30.23 6.00 14.76
CA ILE A 494 -31.50 5.25 14.75
C ILE A 494 -32.70 6.18 14.86
N ASN A 495 -33.87 5.71 14.42
CA ASN A 495 -35.11 6.43 14.66
C ASN A 495 -35.53 6.40 16.14
N VAL A 496 -35.06 7.37 16.93
CA VAL A 496 -35.38 7.47 18.37
C VAL A 496 -36.88 7.61 18.63
N ALA A 497 -37.63 8.24 17.71
CA ALA A 497 -39.08 8.35 17.84
C ALA A 497 -39.78 6.97 17.78
N PHE A 498 -39.24 6.02 17.01
CA PHE A 498 -39.74 4.65 16.98
C PHE A 498 -39.43 3.90 18.27
N VAL A 499 -38.23 4.09 18.85
CA VAL A 499 -37.89 3.54 20.17
C VAL A 499 -38.91 4.01 21.21
N LYS A 500 -39.16 5.33 21.28
CA LYS A 500 -40.13 5.92 22.23
C LYS A 500 -41.58 5.52 21.96
N ALA A 501 -41.91 5.12 20.75
CA ALA A 501 -43.23 4.59 20.40
C ALA A 501 -43.34 3.07 20.62
N GLY A 502 -42.31 2.40 21.14
CA GLY A 502 -42.28 0.94 21.30
C GLY A 502 -42.16 0.14 19.99
N LYS A 503 -41.82 0.83 18.88
CA LYS A 503 -41.70 0.27 17.52
C LYS A 503 -40.32 -0.32 17.28
N MET A 504 -39.92 -1.27 18.14
CA MET A 504 -38.58 -1.87 18.11
C MET A 504 -38.32 -2.67 16.83
N LYS A 505 -39.35 -3.30 16.26
CA LYS A 505 -39.22 -4.05 15.01
C LYS A 505 -38.86 -3.13 13.84
N GLU A 506 -39.47 -1.96 13.78
CA GLU A 506 -39.19 -0.96 12.75
C GLU A 506 -37.77 -0.38 12.88
N VAL A 507 -37.24 -0.28 14.10
CA VAL A 507 -35.83 0.06 14.32
C VAL A 507 -34.91 -1.06 13.86
N GLU A 508 -35.23 -2.32 14.17
CA GLU A 508 -34.46 -3.49 13.69
C GLU A 508 -34.43 -3.58 12.16
N ASP A 509 -35.59 -3.44 11.52
CA ASP A 509 -35.72 -3.43 10.05
C ASP A 509 -34.92 -2.27 9.42
N GLU A 510 -34.91 -1.09 10.05
CA GLU A 510 -34.10 0.06 9.61
C GLU A 510 -32.59 -0.24 9.68
N VAL A 511 -32.10 -0.69 10.85
CA VAL A 511 -30.67 -0.98 11.05
C VAL A 511 -30.22 -2.08 10.08
N LYS A 512 -31.04 -3.13 9.89
CA LYS A 512 -30.74 -4.23 8.96
C LYS A 512 -30.65 -3.76 7.51
N ALA A 513 -31.56 -2.89 7.07
CA ALA A 513 -31.55 -2.35 5.72
C ALA A 513 -30.29 -1.50 5.44
N ILE A 514 -29.89 -0.69 6.42
CA ILE A 514 -28.70 0.16 6.32
C ILE A 514 -27.41 -0.68 6.39
N ALA A 515 -27.34 -1.67 7.29
CA ALA A 515 -26.22 -2.61 7.35
C ALA A 515 -26.00 -3.29 6.00
N GLY A 516 -27.06 -3.83 5.39
CA GLY A 516 -26.98 -4.42 4.05
C GLY A 516 -26.44 -3.44 2.99
N ALA A 517 -26.88 -2.18 3.00
CA ALA A 517 -26.42 -1.17 2.05
C ALA A 517 -24.94 -0.78 2.24
N VAL A 518 -24.49 -0.71 3.49
CA VAL A 518 -23.11 -0.36 3.85
C VAL A 518 -22.15 -1.52 3.58
N HIS A 519 -22.54 -2.75 3.94
CA HIS A 519 -21.76 -3.97 3.76
C HIS A 519 -21.64 -4.41 2.30
N GLU A 520 -22.68 -4.20 1.48
CA GLU A 520 -22.64 -4.46 0.02
C GLU A 520 -21.45 -3.76 -0.65
N LYS A 521 -21.07 -2.60 -0.12
CA LYS A 521 -19.95 -1.79 -0.60
C LYS A 521 -18.69 -1.97 0.24
N GLY A 522 -18.78 -2.61 1.40
CA GLY A 522 -17.62 -2.96 2.20
C GLY A 522 -17.16 -1.94 3.21
N ALA A 523 -18.04 -1.01 3.58
CA ALA A 523 -17.82 -0.06 4.65
C ALA A 523 -18.27 -0.61 6.01
N ILE A 524 -17.89 0.07 7.08
CA ILE A 524 -18.22 -0.27 8.47
C ILE A 524 -19.46 0.54 8.92
N LEU A 525 -20.40 -0.10 9.61
CA LEU A 525 -21.56 0.56 10.19
C LEU A 525 -21.39 0.77 11.70
N LYS A 526 -21.61 2.00 12.15
CA LYS A 526 -21.71 2.36 13.57
C LYS A 526 -23.09 2.92 13.89
N VAL A 527 -23.80 2.29 14.82
CA VAL A 527 -25.20 2.60 15.13
C VAL A 527 -25.29 3.50 16.36
N ILE A 528 -25.60 4.79 16.14
CA ILE A 528 -25.84 5.78 17.20
C ILE A 528 -27.25 5.58 17.78
N ILE A 529 -27.31 5.28 19.07
CA ILE A 529 -28.58 5.09 19.78
C ILE A 529 -29.10 6.34 20.51
N GLU A 530 -28.24 7.36 20.65
CA GLU A 530 -28.50 8.57 21.44
C GLU A 530 -28.91 8.27 22.90
N ALA A 531 -27.99 7.63 23.62
CA ALA A 531 -28.22 7.01 24.93
C ALA A 531 -28.79 7.95 25.99
N CYS A 532 -28.48 9.26 25.95
CA CYS A 532 -28.97 10.23 26.93
C CYS A 532 -30.50 10.43 26.90
N LEU A 533 -31.16 9.97 25.83
CA LEU A 533 -32.62 10.02 25.70
C LEU A 533 -33.31 8.72 26.12
N LEU A 534 -32.56 7.66 26.43
CA LEU A 534 -33.07 6.30 26.57
C LEU A 534 -33.06 5.80 28.01
N THR A 535 -34.01 4.92 28.35
CA THR A 535 -33.96 4.14 29.60
C THR A 535 -32.95 3.00 29.48
N GLU A 536 -32.57 2.37 30.59
CA GLU A 536 -31.67 1.22 30.56
C GLU A 536 -32.27 0.05 29.76
N GLU A 537 -33.57 -0.22 29.90
CA GLU A 537 -34.25 -1.28 29.17
C GLU A 537 -34.22 -1.05 27.65
N GLU A 538 -34.39 0.21 27.22
CA GLU A 538 -34.30 0.60 25.81
C GLU A 538 -32.86 0.42 25.28
N LYS A 539 -31.84 0.81 26.07
CA LYS A 539 -30.42 0.62 25.70
C LYS A 539 -30.08 -0.86 25.52
N VAL A 540 -30.52 -1.72 26.45
CA VAL A 540 -30.30 -3.16 26.37
C VAL A 540 -31.00 -3.77 25.15
N ALA A 541 -32.25 -3.37 24.88
CA ALA A 541 -32.97 -3.84 23.69
C ALA A 541 -32.24 -3.48 22.38
N LEU A 542 -31.68 -2.26 22.30
CA LEU A 542 -30.92 -1.80 21.14
C LEU A 542 -29.58 -2.52 20.99
N CYS A 543 -28.90 -2.89 22.08
CA CYS A 543 -27.71 -3.75 22.01
C CYS A 543 -28.02 -5.04 21.24
N GLY A 544 -29.12 -5.71 21.61
CA GLY A 544 -29.56 -6.92 20.93
C GLY A 544 -29.95 -6.70 19.46
N ILE A 545 -30.53 -5.55 19.12
CA ILE A 545 -30.87 -5.20 17.72
C ILE A 545 -29.60 -5.00 16.89
N VAL A 546 -28.64 -4.20 17.39
CA VAL A 546 -27.37 -3.93 16.69
C VAL A 546 -26.64 -5.24 16.41
N GLU A 547 -26.57 -6.13 17.40
CA GLU A 547 -25.93 -7.44 17.27
C GLU A 547 -26.62 -8.35 16.23
N ARG A 548 -27.95 -8.47 16.27
CA ARG A 548 -28.69 -9.28 15.28
C ARG A 548 -28.60 -8.74 13.86
N CYS A 549 -28.50 -7.42 13.71
CA CYS A 549 -28.37 -6.77 12.41
C CYS A 549 -26.95 -6.82 11.84
N GLY A 550 -25.96 -7.28 12.63
CA GLY A 550 -24.58 -7.45 12.19
C GLY A 550 -23.79 -6.17 12.03
N ALA A 551 -24.20 -5.06 12.66
CA ALA A 551 -23.41 -3.83 12.64
C ALA A 551 -22.17 -3.98 13.54
N GLU A 552 -21.02 -3.43 13.12
CA GLU A 552 -19.76 -3.61 13.81
C GLU A 552 -19.68 -2.84 15.14
N TYR A 553 -20.36 -1.69 15.21
CA TYR A 553 -20.35 -0.84 16.39
C TYR A 553 -21.75 -0.42 16.85
N ILE A 554 -21.94 -0.42 18.16
CA ILE A 554 -22.88 0.49 18.81
C ILE A 554 -22.16 1.78 19.18
N LYS A 555 -22.82 2.92 19.00
CA LYS A 555 -22.30 4.25 19.35
C LYS A 555 -23.24 4.94 20.33
N THR A 556 -22.68 5.53 21.38
CA THR A 556 -23.46 6.10 22.49
C THR A 556 -24.31 7.30 22.05
N SER A 557 -23.68 8.33 21.47
CA SER A 557 -24.32 9.65 21.28
C SER A 557 -23.85 10.34 20.01
N THR A 558 -24.67 11.27 19.50
CA THR A 558 -24.28 12.18 18.42
C THR A 558 -23.34 13.30 18.89
N GLY A 559 -23.42 13.67 20.18
CA GLY A 559 -22.77 14.85 20.73
C GLY A 559 -23.55 16.15 20.54
N PHE A 560 -24.75 16.10 19.96
CA PHE A 560 -25.63 17.26 19.73
C PHE A 560 -26.88 17.28 20.62
N SER A 561 -27.11 16.21 21.39
CA SER A 561 -28.25 16.08 22.30
C SER A 561 -27.97 16.67 23.68
N THR A 562 -28.83 16.40 24.66
CA THR A 562 -28.78 16.92 26.04
C THR A 562 -27.64 16.35 26.89
N GLY A 563 -27.05 15.22 26.48
CA GLY A 563 -25.93 14.56 27.16
C GLY A 563 -25.02 13.81 26.20
N GLY A 564 -23.83 13.44 26.68
CA GLY A 564 -22.82 12.66 25.96
C GLY A 564 -22.66 11.23 26.51
N ALA A 565 -21.55 10.58 26.15
CA ALA A 565 -21.21 9.26 26.69
C ALA A 565 -20.96 9.31 28.20
N THR A 566 -21.43 8.28 28.92
CA THR A 566 -21.10 8.03 30.32
C THR A 566 -20.42 6.67 30.47
N VAL A 567 -19.62 6.51 31.52
CA VAL A 567 -18.94 5.24 31.83
C VAL A 567 -19.96 4.14 32.10
N GLU A 568 -21.07 4.49 32.76
CA GLU A 568 -22.18 3.61 33.07
C GLU A 568 -22.85 3.09 31.80
N ASP A 569 -23.08 3.95 30.80
CA ASP A 569 -23.68 3.55 29.53
C ASP A 569 -22.76 2.59 28.75
N VAL A 570 -21.45 2.86 28.74
CA VAL A 570 -20.47 1.99 28.08
C VAL A 570 -20.40 0.62 28.77
N ALA A 571 -20.34 0.59 30.11
CA ALA A 571 -20.33 -0.64 30.88
C ALA A 571 -21.62 -1.46 30.68
N LEU A 572 -22.78 -0.78 30.66
CA LEU A 572 -24.07 -1.40 30.37
C LEU A 572 -24.09 -2.04 28.98
N MET A 573 -23.64 -1.32 27.95
CA MET A 573 -23.53 -1.87 26.59
C MET A 573 -22.59 -3.07 26.55
N ARG A 574 -21.43 -2.97 27.20
CA ARG A 574 -20.43 -4.04 27.18
C ARG A 574 -20.94 -5.33 27.82
N ALA A 575 -21.74 -5.21 28.89
CA ALA A 575 -22.38 -6.35 29.56
C ALA A 575 -23.48 -7.01 28.73
N ASN A 576 -24.04 -6.33 27.73
CA ASN A 576 -25.18 -6.79 26.93
C ASN A 576 -24.85 -7.03 25.45
N LEU A 577 -23.57 -6.98 25.07
CA LEU A 577 -23.08 -7.24 23.72
C LEU A 577 -22.04 -8.35 23.75
N SER A 578 -22.02 -9.21 22.75
CA SER A 578 -20.89 -10.13 22.54
C SER A 578 -19.63 -9.39 22.11
N SER A 579 -18.48 -10.05 22.23
CA SER A 579 -17.17 -9.49 21.85
C SER A 579 -17.07 -9.13 20.35
N SER A 580 -17.96 -9.64 19.50
CA SER A 580 -17.97 -9.28 18.07
C SER A 580 -18.55 -7.90 17.79
N VAL A 581 -19.34 -7.32 18.69
CA VAL A 581 -19.83 -5.94 18.57
C VAL A 581 -19.02 -5.03 19.46
N ARG A 582 -18.49 -3.97 18.84
CA ARG A 582 -17.62 -2.97 19.45
C ARG A 582 -18.42 -1.76 19.91
N ILE A 583 -17.81 -0.97 20.80
CA ILE A 583 -18.47 0.20 21.39
C ILE A 583 -17.67 1.45 21.04
N LYS A 584 -18.35 2.42 20.43
CA LYS A 584 -17.84 3.78 20.22
C LYS A 584 -18.45 4.74 21.23
N ALA A 585 -17.66 5.17 22.20
CA ALA A 585 -18.07 6.19 23.16
C ALA A 585 -17.87 7.58 22.53
N ALA A 586 -18.92 8.38 22.42
CA ALA A 586 -18.88 9.69 21.80
C ALA A 586 -19.74 10.73 22.53
N GLY A 587 -19.32 11.99 22.45
CA GLY A 587 -20.01 13.13 23.06
C GLY A 587 -19.45 13.48 24.44
N GLY A 588 -18.94 14.70 24.60
CA GLY A 588 -18.50 15.23 25.90
C GLY A 588 -17.10 14.81 26.38
N ILE A 589 -16.40 13.93 25.66
CA ILE A 589 -15.05 13.46 25.99
C ILE A 589 -14.02 14.51 25.55
N ARG A 590 -13.29 15.10 26.51
CA ARG A 590 -12.38 16.25 26.26
C ARG A 590 -11.01 16.12 26.91
N SER A 591 -10.68 14.97 27.51
CA SER A 591 -9.36 14.75 28.09
C SER A 591 -8.93 13.29 27.92
N PRO A 592 -7.61 13.02 27.93
CA PRO A 592 -7.09 11.65 27.83
C PRO A 592 -7.61 10.74 28.94
N GLU A 593 -7.77 11.27 30.15
CA GLU A 593 -8.27 10.52 31.32
C GLU A 593 -9.73 10.11 31.12
N ALA A 594 -10.56 11.01 30.58
CA ALA A 594 -11.96 10.72 30.27
C ALA A 594 -12.08 9.67 29.16
N ALA A 595 -11.22 9.74 28.14
CA ALA A 595 -11.17 8.73 27.08
C ALA A 595 -10.71 7.37 27.64
N ARG A 596 -9.69 7.35 28.50
CA ARG A 596 -9.20 6.11 29.13
C ARG A 596 -10.28 5.46 29.99
N ALA A 597 -11.02 6.23 30.77
CA ALA A 597 -12.14 5.71 31.56
C ALA A 597 -13.21 5.02 30.70
N MET A 598 -13.49 5.54 29.50
CA MET A 598 -14.40 4.88 28.56
C MET A 598 -13.82 3.58 28.00
N ILE A 599 -12.51 3.57 27.67
CA ILE A 599 -11.82 2.38 27.18
C ILE A 599 -11.84 1.28 28.24
N ASP A 600 -11.50 1.61 29.48
CA ASP A 600 -11.50 0.68 30.61
C ASP A 600 -12.91 0.14 30.91
N ALA A 601 -13.97 0.89 30.58
CA ALA A 601 -15.36 0.43 30.67
C ALA A 601 -15.79 -0.48 29.51
N GLY A 602 -14.98 -0.61 28.46
CA GLY A 602 -15.20 -1.50 27.31
C GLY A 602 -15.39 -0.81 25.96
N ALA A 603 -15.17 0.51 25.87
CA ALA A 603 -15.13 1.20 24.58
C ALA A 603 -13.86 0.80 23.80
N THR A 604 -14.00 0.55 22.51
CA THR A 604 -12.87 0.26 21.61
C THR A 604 -12.64 1.40 20.61
N ARG A 605 -13.44 2.46 20.70
CA ARG A 605 -13.37 3.65 19.84
C ARG A 605 -13.88 4.87 20.59
N ILE A 606 -13.22 6.02 20.40
CA ILE A 606 -13.53 7.27 21.11
C ILE A 606 -13.86 8.37 20.11
N GLY A 607 -15.06 8.94 20.16
CA GLY A 607 -15.40 10.15 19.42
C GLY A 607 -15.07 11.39 20.26
N ALA A 608 -13.94 12.05 19.97
CA ALA A 608 -13.50 13.23 20.71
C ALA A 608 -12.82 14.27 19.82
N SER A 609 -13.47 15.41 19.60
CA SER A 609 -12.94 16.51 18.79
C SER A 609 -11.99 17.46 19.55
N GLY A 610 -12.03 17.42 20.88
CA GLY A 610 -11.31 18.37 21.77
C GLY A 610 -10.08 17.78 22.45
N LEU A 611 -9.80 16.50 22.20
CA LEU A 611 -8.52 15.85 22.44
C LEU A 611 -7.54 16.28 21.34
#